data_AF-A0AAU8NE26-F1
#
_entry.id   AF-A0AAU8NE26-F1
#
_cell.length_a   1.000
_cell.length_b   1.000
_cell.length_c   1.000
_cell.angle_alpha   90.00
_cell.angle_beta   90.00
_cell.angle_gamma   90.00
#
_symmetry.space_group_name_H-M   'P 1'
#
loop_
_entity.id
_entity.type
_entity.pdbx_description
1 polymer ?
#
loop_
_entity_poly.entity_id
_entity_poly.type
_entity_poly.pdbx_seq_one_letter_code
_entity_poly.pdbx_strand_id
1 'polypeptide(L)'
;MNSKIDSIVTTAGGTNFDTVLREGMEQIKGKQDPKRGTVVILLSDGFSDADISDILPQYVQEQVAIHTVGLSLVDPSGTDLLKSIAQQTGGMYYDVPDAGGLNVAFQKIYDTIDERTLVTERTGAMEHSMYLAIFRVAALLLIGVALGVSLGLVFDNRHLALSFGVGGAVSGLLAGLLLEWGLNGSNVGDAFVRLGAMLILSGVLTLFSWIVPIKENTPRKSKGRRDAGRGTSSAEGFGQRARDTRSKGF
;
A
#
# COMPACT_ATOMS: atom_id res chain seq x y z
N MET A 1 32.72 9.33 -11.45
CA MET A 1 33.75 8.30 -11.65
C MET A 1 34.32 7.95 -10.28
N ASN A 2 34.07 6.74 -9.80
CA ASN A 2 34.36 6.32 -8.42
C ASN A 2 35.78 5.73 -8.36
N SER A 3 36.75 6.53 -7.87
CA SER A 3 38.18 6.19 -7.93
C SER A 3 38.60 4.92 -7.15
N LYS A 4 37.69 4.33 -6.35
CA LYS A 4 37.93 3.05 -5.65
C LYS A 4 37.62 1.83 -6.50
N ILE A 5 36.71 1.95 -7.47
CA ILE A 5 36.37 0.85 -8.39
C ILE A 5 37.46 0.77 -9.47
N ASP A 6 37.94 1.92 -9.94
CA ASP A 6 39.01 2.01 -10.96
C ASP A 6 40.37 1.48 -10.45
N SER A 7 40.54 1.32 -9.14
CA SER A 7 41.76 0.76 -8.52
C SER A 7 41.72 -0.74 -8.25
N ILE A 8 40.63 -1.44 -8.61
CA ILE A 8 40.53 -2.88 -8.42
C ILE A 8 41.45 -3.58 -9.43
N VAL A 9 42.46 -4.29 -8.92
CA VAL A 9 43.41 -5.04 -9.73
C VAL A 9 42.82 -6.41 -10.03
N THR A 10 42.81 -6.81 -11.30
CA THR A 10 42.45 -8.17 -11.69
C THR A 10 43.46 -9.15 -11.09
N THR A 11 43.02 -9.96 -10.15
CA THR A 11 43.81 -11.07 -9.61
C THR A 11 43.63 -12.30 -10.49
N ALA A 12 44.74 -12.91 -10.91
CA ALA A 12 44.70 -14.19 -11.61
C ALA A 12 44.67 -15.32 -10.56
N GLY A 13 43.57 -16.06 -10.51
CA GLY A 13 43.33 -17.15 -9.55
C GLY A 13 42.06 -17.92 -9.90
N GLY A 14 41.74 -18.97 -9.14
CA GLY A 14 40.49 -19.71 -9.27
C GLY A 14 39.31 -19.06 -8.53
N THR A 15 38.12 -19.61 -8.71
CA THR A 15 36.88 -19.12 -8.07
C THR A 15 36.61 -19.90 -6.78
N ASN A 16 36.65 -19.23 -5.62
CA ASN A 16 36.36 -19.85 -4.31
C ASN A 16 35.20 -19.12 -3.62
N PHE A 17 34.00 -19.70 -3.69
CA PHE A 17 32.81 -19.10 -3.09
C PHE A 17 32.78 -19.21 -1.57
N ASP A 18 33.32 -20.28 -0.97
CA ASP A 18 33.34 -20.44 0.49
C ASP A 18 34.08 -19.28 1.17
N THR A 19 35.25 -18.91 0.65
CA THR A 19 36.04 -17.80 1.21
C THR A 19 35.31 -16.47 1.09
N VAL A 20 34.74 -16.16 -0.08
CA VAL A 20 34.03 -14.90 -0.33
C VAL A 20 32.78 -14.76 0.55
N LEU A 21 32.02 -15.86 0.72
CA LEU A 21 30.83 -15.86 1.57
C LEU A 21 31.20 -15.76 3.06
N ARG A 22 32.27 -16.40 3.51
CA ARG A 22 32.72 -16.23 4.91
C ARG A 22 33.18 -14.82 5.20
N GLU A 23 34.01 -14.24 4.34
CA GLU A 23 34.48 -12.86 4.49
C GLU A 23 33.30 -11.87 4.43
N GLY A 24 32.35 -12.09 3.52
CA GLY A 24 31.12 -11.32 3.45
C GLY A 24 30.34 -11.35 4.77
N MET A 25 30.14 -12.54 5.34
CA MET A 25 29.46 -12.71 6.63
C MET A 25 30.21 -12.04 7.80
N GLU A 26 31.54 -12.12 7.82
CA GLU A 26 32.36 -11.41 8.82
C GLU A 26 32.19 -9.90 8.74
N GLN A 27 32.14 -9.33 7.52
CA GLN A 27 31.91 -7.90 7.33
C GLN A 27 30.51 -7.46 7.79
N ILE A 28 29.51 -8.31 7.62
CA ILE A 28 28.14 -8.05 8.07
C ILE A 28 28.09 -8.04 9.60
N LYS A 29 28.64 -9.08 10.23
CA LYS A 29 28.71 -9.19 11.70
C LYS A 29 29.54 -8.07 12.33
N GLY A 30 30.60 -7.61 11.66
CA GLY A 30 31.46 -6.51 12.12
C GLY A 30 30.81 -5.12 12.05
N LYS A 31 29.66 -4.97 11.38
CA LYS A 31 28.99 -3.68 11.13
C LYS A 31 27.51 -3.67 11.53
N GLN A 32 27.11 -4.50 12.48
CA GLN A 32 25.72 -4.65 12.93
C GLN A 32 25.12 -3.30 13.39
N ASP A 33 24.42 -2.64 12.47
CA ASP A 33 23.46 -1.59 12.76
C ASP A 33 22.08 -2.20 12.59
N PRO A 34 21.31 -2.40 13.67
CA PRO A 34 20.02 -3.08 13.63
C PRO A 34 18.96 -2.33 12.80
N LYS A 35 19.26 -1.10 12.33
CA LYS A 35 18.41 -0.33 11.42
C LYS A 35 18.71 -0.58 9.94
N ARG A 36 19.71 -1.39 9.60
CA ARG A 36 20.13 -1.60 8.20
C ARG A 36 19.68 -2.96 7.69
N GLY A 37 18.80 -2.95 6.68
CA GLY A 37 18.61 -4.11 5.82
C GLY A 37 19.92 -4.42 5.11
N THR A 38 20.44 -5.64 5.30
CA THR A 38 21.69 -6.08 4.70
C THR A 38 21.39 -7.08 3.60
N VAL A 39 21.96 -6.83 2.43
CA VAL A 39 21.81 -7.70 1.26
C VAL A 39 23.18 -7.93 0.66
N VAL A 40 23.42 -9.16 0.19
CA VAL A 40 24.65 -9.53 -0.51
C VAL A 40 24.36 -9.69 -1.99
N ILE A 41 25.25 -9.14 -2.83
CA ILE A 41 25.22 -9.32 -4.27
C ILE A 41 26.50 -10.05 -4.65
N LEU A 42 26.35 -11.29 -5.11
CA LEU A 42 27.45 -12.14 -5.57
C LEU A 42 27.53 -12.07 -7.09
N LEU A 43 28.66 -11.63 -7.63
CA LEU A 43 28.91 -11.58 -9.07
C LEU A 43 29.89 -12.68 -9.43
N SER A 44 29.56 -13.52 -10.42
CA SER A 44 30.47 -14.57 -10.88
C SER A 44 30.27 -14.93 -12.35
N ASP A 45 31.37 -15.23 -13.02
CA ASP A 45 31.47 -15.70 -14.41
C ASP A 45 31.68 -17.22 -14.52
N GLY A 46 31.74 -17.94 -13.40
CA GLY A 46 32.15 -19.34 -13.39
C GLY A 46 31.59 -20.20 -12.25
N PHE A 47 32.05 -21.44 -12.22
CA PHE A 47 31.72 -22.45 -11.21
C PHE A 47 32.80 -22.52 -10.13
N SER A 48 32.41 -22.93 -8.92
CA SER A 48 33.32 -23.18 -7.79
C SER A 48 33.03 -24.57 -7.23
N ASP A 49 34.07 -25.40 -7.09
CA ASP A 49 33.99 -26.71 -6.42
C ASP A 49 33.89 -26.62 -4.88
N ALA A 50 33.80 -25.41 -4.33
CA ALA A 50 33.80 -25.20 -2.88
C ALA A 50 32.47 -25.67 -2.24
N ASP A 51 32.57 -26.43 -1.16
CA ASP A 51 31.40 -26.78 -0.34
C ASP A 51 30.96 -25.57 0.48
N ILE A 52 29.85 -24.97 0.06
CA ILE A 52 29.23 -23.79 0.67
C ILE A 52 28.06 -24.15 1.59
N SER A 53 27.77 -25.43 1.77
CA SER A 53 26.59 -25.91 2.51
C SER A 53 26.60 -25.48 3.97
N ASP A 54 27.78 -25.23 4.55
CA ASP A 54 27.94 -24.85 5.96
C ASP A 54 27.76 -23.34 6.21
N ILE A 55 27.93 -22.50 5.19
CA ILE A 55 27.87 -21.03 5.33
C ILE A 55 26.49 -20.46 4.95
N LEU A 56 25.80 -21.04 3.96
CA LEU A 56 24.47 -20.59 3.55
C LEU A 56 23.42 -20.57 4.69
N PRO A 57 23.39 -21.55 5.61
CA PRO A 57 22.47 -21.50 6.75
C PRO A 57 22.68 -20.28 7.66
N GLN A 58 23.91 -19.75 7.75
CA GLN A 58 24.19 -18.55 8.54
C GLN A 58 23.57 -17.31 7.88
N TYR A 59 23.60 -17.23 6.55
CA TYR A 59 22.91 -16.16 5.81
C TYR A 59 21.39 -16.21 6.01
N VAL A 60 20.81 -17.42 5.99
CA VAL A 60 19.40 -17.63 6.28
C VAL A 60 19.06 -17.21 7.72
N GLN A 61 19.90 -17.59 8.69
CA GLN A 61 19.69 -17.28 10.11
C GLN A 61 19.75 -15.77 10.38
N GLU A 62 20.68 -15.06 9.76
CA GLU A 62 20.82 -13.60 9.87
C GLU A 62 19.82 -12.84 8.98
N GLN A 63 18.92 -13.55 8.28
CA GLN A 63 17.93 -12.99 7.36
C GLN A 63 18.55 -12.14 6.23
N VAL A 64 19.73 -12.54 5.76
CA VAL A 64 20.46 -11.86 4.69
C VAL A 64 20.26 -12.62 3.37
N ALA A 65 19.55 -12.01 2.44
CA ALA A 65 19.38 -12.54 1.09
C ALA A 65 20.65 -12.38 0.25
N ILE A 66 21.00 -13.41 -0.52
CA ILE A 66 22.09 -13.37 -1.50
C ILE A 66 21.50 -13.32 -2.91
N HIS A 67 21.63 -12.19 -3.59
CA HIS A 67 21.35 -12.09 -5.03
C HIS A 67 22.58 -12.49 -5.82
N THR A 68 22.41 -13.33 -6.83
CA THR A 68 23.51 -13.82 -7.65
C THR A 68 23.41 -13.25 -9.06
N VAL A 69 24.54 -12.79 -9.61
CA VAL A 69 24.63 -12.23 -10.95
C VAL A 69 25.66 -13.05 -11.74
N GLY A 70 25.17 -13.73 -12.77
CA GLY A 70 25.99 -14.49 -13.70
C GLY A 70 26.56 -13.59 -14.79
N LEU A 71 27.88 -13.59 -15.00
CA LEU A 71 28.54 -12.80 -16.04
C LEU A 71 29.04 -13.73 -17.16
N SER A 72 28.32 -13.77 -18.28
CA SER A 72 28.74 -14.56 -19.46
C SER A 72 29.07 -16.03 -19.14
N LEU A 73 28.26 -16.67 -18.28
CA LEU A 73 28.45 -18.07 -17.91
C LEU A 73 28.23 -18.99 -19.12
N VAL A 74 29.26 -19.78 -19.45
CA VAL A 74 29.19 -20.78 -20.53
C VAL A 74 28.91 -22.18 -19.98
N ASP A 75 29.17 -22.43 -18.69
CA ASP A 75 28.97 -23.71 -18.00
C ASP A 75 27.62 -23.74 -17.25
N PRO A 76 26.70 -24.66 -17.59
CA PRO A 76 25.44 -24.86 -16.88
C PRO A 76 25.60 -25.11 -15.37
N SER A 77 26.69 -25.76 -14.97
CA SER A 77 26.94 -26.13 -13.57
C SER A 77 27.15 -24.90 -12.68
N GLY A 78 27.82 -23.87 -13.20
CA GLY A 78 27.98 -22.58 -12.52
C GLY A 78 26.65 -21.85 -12.36
N THR A 79 25.82 -21.87 -13.42
CA THR A 79 24.47 -21.28 -13.38
C THR A 79 23.59 -21.95 -12.33
N ASP A 80 23.60 -23.28 -12.25
CA ASP A 80 22.78 -24.02 -11.29
C ASP A 80 23.22 -23.78 -9.85
N LEU A 81 24.53 -23.68 -9.61
CA LEU A 81 25.08 -23.31 -8.30
C LEU A 81 24.62 -21.91 -7.87
N LEU A 82 24.73 -20.91 -8.74
CA LEU A 82 24.29 -19.53 -8.43
C LEU A 82 22.79 -19.44 -8.18
N LYS A 83 21.97 -20.18 -8.93
CA LYS A 83 20.53 -20.28 -8.67
C LYS A 83 20.25 -20.92 -7.32
N SER A 84 20.94 -22.00 -6.98
CA SER A 84 20.79 -22.70 -5.70
C SER A 84 21.11 -21.79 -4.51
N ILE A 85 22.22 -21.04 -4.57
CA ILE A 85 22.62 -20.08 -3.54
C ILE A 85 21.53 -19.01 -3.32
N ALA A 86 21.06 -18.42 -4.41
CA ALA A 86 20.02 -17.39 -4.35
C ALA A 86 18.72 -17.95 -3.75
N GLN A 87 18.26 -19.11 -4.24
CA GLN A 87 17.03 -19.73 -3.77
C GLN A 87 17.08 -20.12 -2.29
N GLN A 88 18.19 -20.68 -1.81
CA GLN A 88 18.33 -21.10 -0.42
C GLN A 88 18.31 -19.91 0.56
N THR A 89 18.82 -18.75 0.13
CA THR A 89 18.89 -17.55 0.97
C THR A 89 17.73 -16.58 0.75
N GLY A 90 16.79 -16.90 -0.14
CA GLY A 90 15.65 -16.04 -0.48
C GLY A 90 15.98 -14.88 -1.41
N GLY A 91 17.15 -14.90 -2.06
CA GLY A 91 17.55 -13.96 -3.09
C GLY A 91 17.14 -14.39 -4.51
N MET A 92 17.59 -13.62 -5.49
CA MET A 92 17.27 -13.82 -6.91
C MET A 92 18.52 -13.97 -7.77
N TYR A 93 18.45 -14.83 -8.78
CA TYR A 93 19.49 -14.98 -9.81
C TYR A 93 19.20 -14.11 -11.03
N TYR A 94 20.23 -13.43 -11.53
CA TYR A 94 20.19 -12.61 -12.73
C TYR A 94 21.28 -13.08 -13.70
N ASP A 95 20.86 -13.48 -14.90
CA ASP A 95 21.78 -13.80 -15.97
C ASP A 95 22.08 -12.53 -16.78
N VAL A 96 23.36 -12.20 -16.90
CA VAL A 96 23.85 -11.02 -17.58
C VAL A 96 24.83 -11.45 -18.68
N PRO A 97 24.42 -11.35 -19.95
CA PRO A 97 25.24 -11.82 -21.07
C PRO A 97 26.48 -10.95 -21.33
N ASP A 98 26.45 -9.68 -20.92
CA ASP A 98 27.53 -8.73 -21.13
C ASP A 98 27.59 -7.67 -20.01
N ALA A 99 28.76 -7.03 -19.82
CA ALA A 99 28.95 -6.01 -18.79
C ALA A 99 27.96 -4.82 -18.89
N GLY A 100 27.37 -4.59 -20.08
CA GLY A 100 26.30 -3.60 -20.27
C GLY A 100 25.01 -3.92 -19.52
N GLY A 101 24.67 -5.20 -19.37
CA GLY A 101 23.49 -5.66 -18.65
C GLY A 101 23.61 -5.62 -17.12
N LEU A 102 24.83 -5.43 -16.59
CA LEU A 102 25.07 -5.44 -15.15
C LEU A 102 24.34 -4.31 -14.42
N ASN A 103 24.30 -3.12 -15.04
CA ASN A 103 23.55 -1.97 -14.50
C ASN A 103 22.05 -2.28 -14.37
N VAL A 104 21.49 -3.02 -15.32
CA VAL A 104 20.07 -3.43 -15.30
C VAL A 104 19.82 -4.46 -14.19
N ALA A 105 20.74 -5.40 -13.97
CA ALA A 105 20.64 -6.35 -12.87
C ALA A 105 20.69 -5.66 -11.51
N PHE A 106 21.63 -4.73 -11.30
CA PHE A 106 21.68 -3.94 -10.07
C PHE A 106 20.41 -3.11 -9.85
N GLN A 107 19.89 -2.45 -10.89
CA GLN A 107 18.62 -1.72 -10.78
C GLN A 107 17.47 -2.62 -10.33
N LYS A 108 17.33 -3.81 -10.94
CA LYS A 108 16.30 -4.78 -10.54
C LYS A 108 16.49 -5.26 -9.10
N ILE A 109 17.72 -5.51 -8.68
CA ILE A 109 18.04 -5.90 -7.31
C ILE A 109 17.62 -4.78 -6.35
N TYR A 110 18.02 -3.53 -6.60
CA TYR A 110 17.62 -2.39 -5.77
C TYR A 110 16.10 -2.18 -5.72
N ASP A 111 15.42 -2.28 -6.85
CA ASP A 111 13.96 -2.18 -6.90
C ASP A 111 13.24 -3.32 -6.15
N THR A 112 13.87 -4.49 -6.03
CA THR A 112 13.32 -5.66 -5.32
C THR A 112 13.57 -5.58 -3.82
N ILE A 113 14.75 -5.10 -3.40
CA ILE A 113 15.12 -4.92 -1.98
C ILE A 113 14.32 -3.79 -1.33
N ASP A 114 13.97 -2.77 -2.12
CA ASP A 114 13.12 -1.67 -1.68
C ASP A 114 11.66 -2.16 -1.59
N GLU A 115 11.36 -3.00 -0.59
CA GLU A 115 10.00 -3.39 -0.22
C GLU A 115 9.25 -2.16 0.31
N ARG A 116 8.73 -1.39 -0.64
CA ARG A 116 8.03 -0.13 -0.41
C ARG A 116 6.67 -0.40 0.22
N THR A 117 6.56 -0.17 1.52
CA THR A 117 5.24 -0.12 2.17
C THR A 117 4.84 1.33 2.42
N LEU A 118 3.56 1.65 2.18
CA LEU A 118 3.02 3.01 2.40
C LEU A 118 3.00 3.42 3.88
N VAL A 119 3.42 2.53 4.79
CA VAL A 119 3.29 2.67 6.25
C VAL A 119 4.64 2.56 6.98
N THR A 120 5.76 2.30 6.27
CA THR A 120 7.14 2.22 6.80
C THR A 120 7.94 3.48 6.47
N GLU A 121 8.97 3.77 7.27
CA GLU A 121 9.96 4.82 6.97
C GLU A 121 10.60 4.61 5.59
N ARG A 122 10.87 5.70 4.90
CA ARG A 122 11.42 5.71 3.56
C ARG A 122 12.93 5.94 3.62
N THR A 123 13.71 4.89 3.39
CA THR A 123 15.18 4.96 3.44
C THR A 123 15.78 5.18 2.04
N GLY A 124 16.86 5.97 1.92
CA GLY A 124 17.69 6.04 0.70
C GLY A 124 17.55 7.31 -0.15
N ALA A 125 17.99 7.26 -1.42
CA ALA A 125 18.13 8.41 -2.33
C ALA A 125 16.83 9.16 -2.67
N MET A 126 15.68 8.60 -2.29
CA MET A 126 14.38 9.23 -2.45
C MET A 126 13.77 9.73 -1.14
N GLU A 127 14.44 9.69 0.02
CA GLU A 127 13.94 10.14 1.33
C GLU A 127 13.13 11.46 1.28
N HIS A 128 13.53 12.41 0.43
CA HIS A 128 12.90 13.72 0.26
C HIS A 128 11.97 13.88 -0.98
N SER A 129 11.64 12.79 -1.68
CA SER A 129 10.71 12.86 -2.82
C SER A 129 9.29 13.20 -2.35
N MET A 130 8.92 14.47 -2.51
CA MET A 130 7.61 15.04 -2.15
C MET A 130 6.44 14.35 -2.87
N TYR A 131 6.68 13.77 -4.04
CA TYR A 131 5.66 13.03 -4.80
C TYR A 131 5.10 11.83 -4.01
N LEU A 132 5.99 11.07 -3.36
CA LEU A 132 5.59 9.89 -2.60
C LEU A 132 4.93 10.24 -1.25
N ALA A 133 5.35 11.36 -0.64
CA ALA A 133 4.68 11.95 0.52
C ALA A 133 3.22 12.30 0.21
N ILE A 134 3.01 13.03 -0.90
CA ILE A 134 1.66 13.39 -1.38
C ILE A 134 0.85 12.14 -1.69
N PHE A 135 1.44 11.13 -2.32
CA PHE A 135 0.76 9.88 -2.64
C PHE A 135 0.28 9.13 -1.39
N ARG A 136 1.11 9.04 -0.33
CA ARG A 136 0.74 8.41 0.94
C ARG A 136 -0.44 9.12 1.59
N VAL A 137 -0.38 10.45 1.69
CA VAL A 137 -1.45 11.26 2.27
C VAL A 137 -2.74 11.12 1.44
N ALA A 138 -2.64 11.14 0.11
CA ALA A 138 -3.77 10.96 -0.79
C ALA A 138 -4.41 9.57 -0.64
N ALA A 139 -3.60 8.51 -0.53
CA ALA A 139 -4.10 7.15 -0.33
C ALA A 139 -4.88 7.00 0.99
N LEU A 140 -4.35 7.55 2.09
CA LEU A 140 -5.02 7.51 3.39
C LEU A 140 -6.28 8.38 3.44
N LEU A 141 -6.28 9.51 2.74
CA LEU A 141 -7.48 10.32 2.54
C LEU A 141 -8.56 9.51 1.82
N LEU A 142 -8.22 8.81 0.73
CA LEU A 142 -9.18 7.98 -0.01
C LEU A 142 -9.72 6.82 0.84
N ILE A 143 -8.87 6.18 1.63
CA ILE A 143 -9.30 5.13 2.59
C ILE A 143 -10.26 5.71 3.62
N GLY A 144 -9.93 6.86 4.21
CA GLY A 144 -10.80 7.54 5.18
C GLY A 144 -12.17 7.89 4.58
N VAL A 145 -12.20 8.46 3.38
CA VAL A 145 -13.45 8.75 2.64
C VAL A 145 -14.24 7.47 2.40
N ALA A 146 -13.59 6.40 1.91
CA ALA A 146 -14.26 5.14 1.64
C ALA A 146 -14.90 4.53 2.89
N LEU A 147 -14.18 4.54 4.03
CA LEU A 147 -14.69 4.08 5.31
C LEU A 147 -15.86 4.94 5.81
N GLY A 148 -15.74 6.26 5.69
CA GLY A 148 -16.80 7.19 6.08
C GLY A 148 -18.07 7.03 5.25
N VAL A 149 -17.95 7.01 3.92
CA VAL A 149 -19.08 6.81 3.02
C VAL A 149 -19.70 5.43 3.24
N SER A 150 -18.89 4.38 3.39
CA SER A 150 -19.37 3.03 3.69
C SER A 150 -20.25 3.00 4.94
N LEU A 151 -19.76 3.60 6.04
CA LEU A 151 -20.52 3.67 7.28
C LEU A 151 -21.82 4.48 7.13
N GLY A 152 -21.79 5.61 6.43
CA GLY A 152 -23.00 6.40 6.22
C GLY A 152 -24.01 5.79 5.24
N LEU A 153 -23.59 4.91 4.33
CA LEU A 153 -24.48 4.08 3.51
C LEU A 153 -25.18 2.99 4.33
N VAL A 154 -24.51 2.40 5.34
CA VAL A 154 -25.14 1.43 6.26
C VAL A 154 -26.33 2.03 7.00
N PHE A 155 -26.32 3.35 7.24
CA PHE A 155 -27.42 4.07 7.88
C PHE A 155 -28.53 4.54 6.91
N ASP A 156 -28.50 4.12 5.64
CA ASP A 156 -29.50 4.41 4.58
C ASP A 156 -29.94 5.87 4.50
N ASN A 157 -28.99 6.80 4.63
CA ASN A 157 -29.27 8.23 4.57
C ASN A 157 -28.14 8.96 3.84
N ARG A 158 -28.50 9.63 2.74
CA ARG A 158 -27.57 10.43 1.93
C ARG A 158 -26.86 11.52 2.74
N HIS A 159 -27.55 12.14 3.69
CA HIS A 159 -26.96 13.18 4.54
C HIS A 159 -25.95 12.59 5.52
N LEU A 160 -26.20 11.36 6.01
CA LEU A 160 -25.26 10.63 6.85
C LEU A 160 -24.05 10.17 6.03
N ALA A 161 -24.25 9.60 4.84
CA ALA A 161 -23.16 9.26 3.92
C ALA A 161 -22.24 10.46 3.61
N LEU A 162 -22.82 11.65 3.43
CA LEU A 162 -22.04 12.87 3.20
C LEU A 162 -21.25 13.29 4.46
N SER A 163 -21.89 13.37 5.63
CA SER A 163 -21.22 13.80 6.87
C SER A 163 -20.14 12.82 7.32
N PHE A 164 -20.41 11.51 7.21
CA PHE A 164 -19.43 10.48 7.50
C PHE A 164 -18.30 10.45 6.47
N GLY A 165 -18.59 10.69 5.19
CA GLY A 165 -17.56 10.86 4.16
C GLY A 165 -16.63 12.04 4.43
N VAL A 166 -17.17 13.18 4.88
CA VAL A 166 -16.36 14.35 5.28
C VAL A 166 -15.53 14.05 6.53
N GLY A 167 -16.12 13.42 7.55
CA GLY A 167 -15.37 13.00 8.75
C GLY A 167 -14.26 12.00 8.41
N GLY A 168 -14.56 11.06 7.51
CA GLY A 168 -13.61 10.11 6.94
C GLY A 168 -12.45 10.81 6.22
N ALA A 169 -12.75 11.80 5.37
CA ALA A 169 -11.73 12.58 4.67
C ALA A 169 -10.77 13.32 5.64
N VAL A 170 -11.33 13.99 6.65
CA VAL A 170 -10.54 14.71 7.67
C VAL A 170 -9.69 13.72 8.46
N SER A 171 -10.26 12.59 8.86
CA SER A 171 -9.55 11.55 9.62
C SER A 171 -8.40 10.93 8.82
N GLY A 172 -8.61 10.65 7.53
CA GLY A 172 -7.61 10.08 6.63
C GLY A 172 -6.49 11.06 6.30
N LEU A 173 -6.82 12.35 6.12
CA LEU A 173 -5.83 13.40 5.93
C LEU A 173 -4.93 13.55 7.16
N LEU A 174 -5.51 13.63 8.37
CA LEU A 174 -4.75 13.76 9.61
C LEU A 174 -3.89 12.52 9.88
N ALA A 175 -4.43 11.32 9.66
CA ALA A 175 -3.68 10.08 9.78
C ALA A 175 -2.52 10.01 8.78
N GLY A 176 -2.72 10.49 7.55
CA GLY A 176 -1.68 10.59 6.53
C GLY A 176 -0.57 11.56 6.88
N LEU A 177 -0.91 12.74 7.38
CA LEU A 177 0.08 13.72 7.83
C LEU A 177 0.87 13.21 9.05
N LEU A 178 0.20 12.52 9.98
CA LEU A 178 0.87 11.91 11.13
C LEU A 178 1.88 10.84 10.70
N LEU A 179 1.52 9.99 9.74
CA LEU A 179 2.44 8.98 9.20
C LEU A 179 3.59 9.63 8.42
N GLU A 180 3.35 10.74 7.73
CA GLU A 180 4.40 11.40 6.97
C GLU A 180 5.45 12.07 7.87
N TRP A 181 5.04 12.65 8.99
CA TRP A 181 5.96 13.33 9.91
C TRP A 181 6.45 12.47 11.07
N GLY A 182 5.74 11.39 11.39
CA GLY A 182 6.01 10.57 12.57
C GLY A 182 6.95 9.40 12.33
N LEU A 183 7.00 8.87 11.10
CA LEU A 183 7.86 7.71 10.79
C LEU A 183 9.34 8.14 10.79
N ASN A 184 10.14 7.45 11.58
CA ASN A 184 11.55 7.80 11.84
C ASN A 184 12.49 6.58 11.81
N GLY A 185 11.98 5.43 11.34
CA GLY A 185 12.78 4.23 11.11
C GLY A 185 13.02 3.38 12.32
N SER A 186 12.51 3.79 13.47
CA SER A 186 12.59 2.97 14.67
C SER A 186 11.38 2.02 14.70
N ASN A 187 11.61 0.71 14.78
CA ASN A 187 10.53 -0.29 14.82
C ASN A 187 9.47 0.01 15.91
N VAL A 188 9.91 0.48 17.08
CA VAL A 188 9.02 0.81 18.20
C VAL A 188 8.32 2.15 17.97
N GLY A 189 9.04 3.19 17.53
CA GLY A 189 8.45 4.51 17.26
C GLY A 189 7.43 4.46 16.13
N ASP A 190 7.77 3.78 15.03
CA ASP A 190 6.89 3.59 13.88
C ASP A 190 5.61 2.84 14.27
N ALA A 191 5.70 1.84 15.17
CA ALA A 191 4.53 1.14 15.68
C ALA A 191 3.59 2.08 16.45
N PHE A 192 4.12 2.97 17.29
CA PHE A 192 3.32 3.96 18.01
C PHE A 192 2.71 5.02 17.08
N VAL A 193 3.44 5.44 16.05
CA VAL A 193 2.94 6.39 15.04
C VAL A 193 1.81 5.76 14.24
N ARG A 194 1.94 4.49 13.84
CA ARG A 194 0.88 3.71 13.18
C ARG A 194 -0.36 3.57 14.06
N LEU A 195 -0.16 3.24 15.33
CA LEU A 195 -1.25 3.17 16.30
C LEU A 195 -1.94 4.52 16.43
N GLY A 196 -1.19 5.61 16.55
CA GLY A 196 -1.71 6.98 16.57
C GLY A 196 -2.53 7.32 15.32
N ALA A 197 -2.04 6.94 14.13
CA ALA A 197 -2.76 7.15 12.87
C ALA A 197 -4.09 6.37 12.84
N MET A 198 -4.11 5.13 13.33
CA MET A 198 -5.33 4.33 13.46
C MET A 198 -6.31 4.93 14.47
N LEU A 199 -5.81 5.45 15.60
CA LEU A 199 -6.64 6.12 16.60
C LEU A 199 -7.21 7.44 16.07
N ILE A 200 -6.47 8.20 15.28
CA ILE A 200 -6.99 9.41 14.62
C ILE A 200 -8.07 9.03 13.60
N LEU A 201 -7.79 8.02 12.76
CA LEU A 201 -8.72 7.53 11.75
C LEU A 201 -10.05 7.09 12.40
N SER A 202 -9.98 6.25 13.43
CA SER A 202 -11.16 5.75 14.14
C SER A 202 -11.81 6.81 15.04
N GLY A 203 -11.01 7.61 15.76
CA GLY A 203 -11.48 8.59 16.74
C GLY A 203 -12.23 9.74 16.08
N VAL A 204 -11.70 10.29 14.99
CA VAL A 204 -12.38 11.36 14.25
C VAL A 204 -13.66 10.82 13.58
N LEU A 205 -13.60 9.63 12.99
CA LEU A 205 -14.75 9.01 12.33
C LEU A 205 -15.88 8.68 13.33
N THR A 206 -15.54 8.24 14.54
CA THR A 206 -16.50 8.00 15.63
C THR A 206 -17.04 9.29 16.23
N LEU A 207 -16.24 10.34 16.43
CA LEU A 207 -16.77 11.64 16.89
C LEU A 207 -17.80 12.23 15.92
N PHE A 208 -17.58 12.07 14.61
CA PHE A 208 -18.53 12.48 13.60
C PHE A 208 -19.86 11.70 13.65
N SER A 209 -19.88 10.49 14.24
CA SER A 209 -21.13 9.76 14.50
C SER A 209 -21.97 10.40 15.60
N TRP A 210 -21.32 11.07 16.57
CA TRP A 210 -22.00 11.67 17.71
C TRP A 210 -22.56 13.05 17.39
N ILE A 211 -21.94 13.80 16.47
CA ILE A 211 -22.35 15.17 16.14
C ILE A 211 -23.64 15.24 15.28
N VAL A 212 -24.12 14.11 14.74
CA VAL A 212 -25.31 14.08 13.87
C VAL A 212 -26.51 13.50 14.61
N PRO A 213 -27.48 14.33 15.04
CA PRO A 213 -28.71 13.82 15.64
C PRO A 213 -29.47 12.99 14.60
N ILE A 214 -29.74 11.72 14.94
CA ILE A 214 -30.64 10.85 14.20
C ILE A 214 -32.02 11.52 14.27
N LYS A 215 -32.39 12.24 13.21
CA LYS A 215 -33.75 12.78 13.10
C LYS A 215 -34.66 11.59 12.85
N GLU A 216 -35.22 11.03 13.92
CA GLU A 216 -36.24 9.99 13.84
C GLU A 216 -37.36 10.50 12.93
N ASN A 217 -37.52 9.86 11.77
CA ASN A 217 -38.68 10.07 10.92
C ASN A 217 -39.89 9.50 11.66
N THR A 218 -40.56 10.35 12.45
CA THR A 218 -41.85 10.05 13.06
C THR A 218 -42.81 9.60 11.94
N PRO A 219 -43.57 8.51 12.10
CA PRO A 219 -44.34 7.91 11.01
C PRO A 219 -45.31 8.92 10.41
N ARG A 220 -45.27 9.04 9.08
CA ARG A 220 -46.19 9.85 8.27
C ARG A 220 -47.62 9.54 8.69
N LYS A 221 -48.28 10.50 9.34
CA LYS A 221 -49.75 10.56 9.39
C LYS A 221 -50.25 10.53 7.95
N SER A 222 -50.81 9.39 7.56
CA SER A 222 -51.60 9.22 6.34
C SER A 222 -52.75 10.23 6.38
N LYS A 223 -52.53 11.39 5.76
CA LYS A 223 -53.58 12.37 5.50
C LYS A 223 -54.19 11.98 4.16
N GLY A 224 -55.04 10.95 4.20
CA GLY A 224 -55.90 10.62 3.08
C GLY A 224 -56.87 11.76 2.81
N ARG A 225 -56.61 12.55 1.77
CA ARG A 225 -57.68 13.20 1.00
C ARG A 225 -57.20 13.64 -0.39
N ARG A 226 -57.93 13.09 -1.36
CA ARG A 226 -58.13 13.53 -2.76
C ARG A 226 -57.01 13.16 -3.74
N ASP A 227 -57.26 12.07 -4.47
CA ASP A 227 -57.45 12.25 -5.91
C ASP A 227 -58.45 11.20 -6.42
N ALA A 228 -59.64 11.66 -6.82
CA ALA A 228 -60.63 10.83 -7.51
C ALA A 228 -60.44 11.08 -9.00
N GLY A 229 -60.09 10.01 -9.70
CA GLY A 229 -59.68 10.00 -11.09
C GLY A 229 -60.72 10.57 -12.06
N ARG A 230 -60.15 11.19 -13.08
CA ARG A 230 -60.75 11.62 -14.34
C ARG A 230 -61.25 10.41 -15.14
N GLY A 231 -62.50 10.47 -15.62
CA GLY A 231 -63.08 9.53 -16.58
C GLY A 231 -64.08 10.25 -17.48
N THR A 232 -63.79 10.28 -18.77
CA THR A 232 -64.51 10.93 -19.87
C THR A 232 -65.75 10.15 -20.31
N SER A 233 -66.86 10.82 -20.66
CA SER A 233 -67.75 10.39 -21.75
C SER A 233 -68.78 11.47 -22.14
N SER A 234 -68.90 11.63 -23.45
CA SER A 234 -69.75 12.51 -24.25
C SER A 234 -71.25 12.20 -24.15
N ALA A 235 -72.10 13.24 -24.16
CA ALA A 235 -73.49 13.28 -24.66
C ALA A 235 -74.03 14.71 -24.38
N GLU A 236 -74.25 15.59 -25.35
CA GLU A 236 -75.41 15.64 -26.24
C GLU A 236 -76.75 15.79 -25.47
N GLY A 237 -77.46 16.90 -25.67
CA GLY A 237 -78.89 16.98 -25.35
C GLY A 237 -79.35 18.10 -24.42
N PHE A 238 -79.89 19.16 -25.03
CA PHE A 238 -81.14 19.86 -24.67
C PHE A 238 -81.52 20.10 -23.19
N GLY A 239 -81.69 21.38 -22.85
CA GLY A 239 -83.01 21.86 -22.39
C GLY A 239 -83.18 22.22 -20.90
N GLN A 240 -83.81 23.39 -20.72
CA GLN A 240 -84.74 23.76 -19.63
C GLN A 240 -84.20 24.36 -18.30
N ARG A 241 -84.24 25.70 -18.29
CA ARG A 241 -84.92 26.59 -17.31
C ARG A 241 -85.13 26.03 -15.89
N ALA A 242 -84.38 26.55 -14.93
CA ALA A 242 -84.74 26.49 -13.51
C ALA A 242 -85.88 27.49 -13.23
N ARG A 243 -87.03 26.98 -12.79
CA ARG A 243 -88.17 27.73 -12.29
C ARG A 243 -88.17 27.63 -10.77
N ASP A 244 -88.06 28.77 -10.11
CA ASP A 244 -88.30 28.92 -8.68
C ASP A 244 -89.69 28.40 -8.29
N THR A 245 -89.75 27.60 -7.23
CA THR A 245 -90.98 27.47 -6.42
C THR A 245 -90.64 27.22 -4.96
N ARG A 246 -91.05 28.20 -4.15
CA ARG A 246 -91.25 28.13 -2.69
C ARG A 246 -92.03 26.89 -2.27
N SER A 247 -91.70 26.37 -1.09
CA SER A 247 -92.66 25.69 -0.22
C SER A 247 -92.23 25.81 1.24
N LYS A 248 -93.12 26.34 2.07
CA LYS A 248 -93.05 26.41 3.53
C LYS A 248 -93.68 25.12 4.09
N GLY A 249 -93.13 24.59 5.17
CA GLY A 249 -93.79 23.56 5.98
C GLY A 249 -93.32 23.67 7.43
N PHE A 250 -94.31 23.79 8.31
CA PHE A 250 -94.36 24.01 9.76
C PHE A 250 -93.23 23.44 10.61
#